data_AF-A0A6P6HK05-F1
#
_entry.id   AF-A0A6P6HK05-F1
#
_cell.length_a   1.000
_cell.length_b   1.000
_cell.length_c   1.000
_cell.angle_alpha   90.00
_cell.angle_beta   90.00
_cell.angle_gamma   90.00
#
_symmetry.space_group_name_H-M   'P 1'
#
loop_
_entity.id
_entity.type
_entity.pdbx_description
1 polymer ?
#
loop_
_entity_poly.entity_id
_entity_poly.type
_entity_poly.pdbx_seq_one_letter_code
_entity_poly.pdbx_strand_id
1 'polypeptide(L)'
;MSPKQASCRHSELRELATFLGRADPWYESTVNTLCPAIHKLAEMPPSLDTSRTVDPFILDVITYYLRMGTQPVYFQIYTVKIFRDLSQHPAEDIFLTELKVKIQDTKPPKDGFSPRRRGAAEGPGAELNICYQKALLSHRAQEVAVSLRATGLVLKTFAAGDTEVSGPAPAPPPAVPVTDHTCLNVSVTEVIKSSNLAGRSFSMVTNTFRTANIQIQSQDQRLLTLLLDKDSRRTFKDVVRFEVSPCPEPCSEAHKSEASQLGSHGQEVEGTKAKPKPLLMPINTFSGIVQ
;
A
#
# COMPACT_ATOMS: atom_id res chain seq x y z
N MET A 1 -19.42 20.15 -3.49
CA MET A 1 -18.60 19.06 -2.90
C MET A 1 -18.90 18.96 -1.42
N SER A 2 -19.00 17.76 -0.85
CA SER A 2 -19.33 17.59 0.57
C SER A 2 -18.10 17.82 1.47
N PRO A 3 -18.24 18.42 2.66
CA PRO A 3 -17.12 18.79 3.53
C PRO A 3 -16.27 17.60 3.99
N LYS A 4 -16.84 16.38 4.02
CA LYS A 4 -16.11 15.13 4.31
C LYS A 4 -15.07 14.77 3.24
N GLN A 5 -15.29 15.17 1.99
CA GLN A 5 -14.41 14.82 0.87
C GLN A 5 -13.17 15.73 0.80
N ALA A 6 -13.29 17.00 1.23
CA ALA A 6 -12.16 17.90 1.41
C ALA A 6 -11.30 17.47 2.60
N SER A 7 -11.92 17.21 3.77
CA SER A 7 -11.26 16.69 4.97
C SER A 7 -10.47 15.40 4.74
N CYS A 8 -10.99 14.48 3.91
CA CYS A 8 -10.27 13.26 3.54
C CYS A 8 -8.97 13.61 2.81
N ARG A 9 -9.03 14.39 1.71
CA ARG A 9 -7.87 14.82 0.89
C ARG A 9 -6.77 15.54 1.69
N HIS A 10 -7.15 16.34 2.69
CA HIS A 10 -6.19 17.05 3.55
C HIS A 10 -5.31 16.13 4.41
N SER A 11 -5.76 14.91 4.71
CA SER A 11 -4.99 13.93 5.48
C SER A 11 -4.05 13.09 4.61
N GLU A 12 -4.23 13.11 3.28
CA GLU A 12 -3.64 12.13 2.34
C GLU A 12 -2.25 12.56 1.88
N LEU A 13 -2.15 13.81 1.40
CA LEU A 13 -0.90 14.45 1.00
C LEU A 13 0.02 14.75 2.18
N ARG A 14 -0.55 14.79 3.40
CA ARG A 14 0.18 15.02 4.64
C ARG A 14 1.15 13.89 4.96
N GLU A 15 0.81 12.63 4.71
CA GLU A 15 1.66 11.50 5.13
C GLU A 15 3.00 11.49 4.37
N LEU A 16 2.99 11.66 3.04
CA LEU A 16 4.21 11.75 2.24
C LEU A 16 4.98 13.04 2.53
N ALA A 17 4.28 14.16 2.68
CA ALA A 17 4.89 15.45 3.01
C ALA A 17 5.59 15.41 4.38
N THR A 18 4.97 14.78 5.39
CA THR A 18 5.57 14.53 6.70
C THR A 18 6.75 13.58 6.61
N PHE A 19 6.67 12.52 5.78
CA PHE A 19 7.83 11.64 5.57
C PHE A 19 9.02 12.40 4.96
N LEU A 20 8.79 13.18 3.90
CA LEU A 20 9.82 14.00 3.27
C LEU A 20 10.35 15.10 4.19
N GLY A 21 9.52 15.69 5.03
CA GLY A 21 9.94 16.67 6.02
C GLY A 21 10.85 16.08 7.12
N ARG A 22 10.60 14.83 7.54
CA ARG A 22 11.52 14.11 8.43
C ARG A 22 12.85 13.78 7.75
N ALA A 23 12.81 13.45 6.46
CA ALA A 23 14.02 13.17 5.70
C ALA A 23 14.83 14.46 5.48
N ASP A 24 14.17 15.56 5.08
CA ASP A 24 14.80 16.82 4.70
C ASP A 24 14.26 18.03 5.50
N PRO A 25 15.06 18.59 6.43
CA PRO A 25 14.69 19.78 7.18
C PRO A 25 14.35 21.01 6.33
N TRP A 26 14.92 21.13 5.12
CA TRP A 26 14.59 22.22 4.21
C TRP A 26 13.15 22.06 3.69
N TYR A 27 12.76 20.83 3.33
CA TYR A 27 11.41 20.51 2.89
C TYR A 27 10.39 20.78 4.02
N GLU A 28 10.70 20.39 5.25
CA GLU A 28 9.84 20.65 6.42
C GLU A 28 9.62 22.15 6.67
N SER A 29 10.70 22.92 6.73
CA SER A 29 10.61 24.36 7.05
C SER A 29 10.03 25.20 5.91
N THR A 30 10.18 24.76 4.66
CA THR A 30 9.86 25.57 3.49
C THR A 30 8.66 25.06 2.70
N VAL A 31 8.65 23.78 2.32
CA VAL A 31 7.56 23.24 1.48
C VAL A 31 6.33 22.92 2.33
N ASN A 32 6.52 22.29 3.50
CA ASN A 32 5.40 21.90 4.35
C ASN A 32 4.65 23.09 4.95
N THR A 33 5.34 24.21 5.19
CA THR A 33 4.70 25.46 5.63
C THR A 33 3.81 26.08 4.56
N LEU A 34 4.06 25.78 3.28
CA LEU A 34 3.25 26.23 2.14
C LEU A 34 2.10 25.28 1.79
N CYS A 35 2.03 24.08 2.38
CA CYS A 35 0.95 23.11 2.11
C CYS A 35 -0.46 23.71 2.19
N PRO A 36 -0.84 24.53 3.21
CA PRO A 36 -2.17 25.13 3.27
C PRO A 36 -2.49 26.01 2.05
N ALA A 37 -1.51 26.78 1.57
CA ALA A 37 -1.66 27.64 0.39
C ALA A 37 -1.76 26.80 -0.89
N ILE A 38 -0.91 25.79 -1.05
CA ILE A 38 -0.94 24.84 -2.18
C ILE A 38 -2.30 24.14 -2.27
N HIS A 39 -2.85 23.69 -1.13
CA HIS A 39 -4.17 23.07 -1.08
C HIS A 39 -5.28 24.03 -1.48
N LYS A 40 -5.28 25.24 -0.92
CA LYS A 40 -6.26 26.27 -1.28
C LYS A 40 -6.25 26.54 -2.80
N LEU A 41 -5.06 26.61 -3.41
CA LEU A 41 -4.90 26.78 -4.86
C LEU A 41 -5.42 25.58 -5.68
N ALA A 42 -5.31 24.36 -5.15
CA ALA A 42 -5.82 23.15 -5.80
C ALA A 42 -7.36 23.04 -5.75
N GLU A 43 -7.99 23.63 -4.75
CA GLU A 43 -9.46 23.63 -4.59
C GLU A 43 -10.17 24.74 -5.37
N MET A 44 -9.44 25.79 -5.76
CA MET A 44 -10.03 26.87 -6.56
C MET A 44 -10.50 26.34 -7.92
N PRO A 45 -11.74 26.67 -8.35
CA PRO A 45 -12.22 26.27 -9.66
C PRO A 45 -11.32 26.85 -10.76
N PRO A 46 -11.06 26.12 -11.85
CA PRO A 46 -10.35 26.67 -13.00
C PRO A 46 -11.19 27.84 -13.55
N SER A 47 -10.70 29.07 -13.38
CA SER A 47 -11.30 30.24 -14.04
C SER A 47 -11.13 30.08 -15.55
N LEU A 48 -12.18 30.42 -16.31
CA LEU A 48 -12.15 30.46 -17.78
C LEU A 48 -11.20 31.54 -18.31
N ASP A 49 -10.77 32.47 -17.46
CA ASP A 49 -9.76 33.47 -17.78
C ASP A 49 -8.35 32.88 -17.65
N THR A 50 -7.60 32.97 -18.74
CA THR A 50 -6.25 32.44 -18.99
C THR A 50 -5.18 32.93 -17.99
N SER A 51 -5.50 33.83 -17.04
CA SER A 51 -4.58 34.32 -16.02
C SER A 51 -4.68 33.52 -14.72
N ARG A 52 -4.52 32.20 -14.77
CA ARG A 52 -4.30 31.41 -13.56
C ARG A 52 -2.87 31.64 -13.08
N THR A 53 -2.63 32.75 -12.38
CA THR A 53 -1.34 33.01 -11.75
C THR A 53 -1.22 32.08 -10.54
N VAL A 54 -0.59 30.92 -10.73
CA VAL A 54 0.04 30.21 -9.61
C VAL A 54 0.92 31.24 -8.90
N ASP A 55 0.84 31.33 -7.57
CA ASP A 55 1.68 32.23 -6.80
C ASP A 55 3.15 32.03 -7.24
N PRO A 56 3.80 33.05 -7.85
CA PRO A 56 5.16 32.92 -8.34
C PRO A 56 6.12 32.43 -7.26
N PHE A 57 5.89 32.81 -6.00
CA PHE A 57 6.69 32.36 -4.88
C PHE A 57 6.59 30.84 -4.67
N ILE A 58 5.38 30.28 -4.69
CA ILE A 58 5.18 28.83 -4.54
C ILE A 58 5.84 28.11 -5.71
N LEU A 59 5.68 28.61 -6.93
CA LEU A 59 6.30 28.02 -8.11
C LEU A 59 7.83 28.03 -7.99
N ASP A 60 8.42 29.18 -7.61
CA ASP A 60 9.87 29.35 -7.48
C ASP A 60 10.44 28.44 -6.39
N VAL A 61 9.81 28.39 -5.22
CA VAL A 61 10.25 27.54 -4.10
C VAL A 61 10.20 26.06 -4.47
N ILE A 62 9.08 25.59 -5.04
CA ILE A 62 8.95 24.18 -5.45
C ILE A 62 9.92 23.85 -6.58
N THR A 63 10.08 24.75 -7.54
CA THR A 63 11.02 24.56 -8.66
C THR A 63 12.47 24.55 -8.17
N TYR A 64 12.82 25.42 -7.22
CA TYR A 64 14.13 25.44 -6.60
C TYR A 64 14.42 24.12 -5.89
N TYR A 65 13.48 23.60 -5.11
CA TYR A 65 13.63 22.30 -4.45
C TYR A 65 13.89 21.18 -5.46
N LEU A 66 13.07 21.09 -6.51
CA LEU A 66 13.18 20.05 -7.53
C LEU A 66 14.49 20.12 -8.33
N ARG A 67 15.02 21.32 -8.57
CA ARG A 67 16.24 21.53 -9.37
C ARG A 67 17.52 21.36 -8.56
N MET A 68 17.49 21.79 -7.29
CA MET A 68 18.69 21.89 -6.46
C MET A 68 18.82 20.73 -5.46
N GLY A 69 17.76 19.94 -5.26
CA GLY A 69 17.84 18.67 -4.56
C GLY A 69 18.76 17.69 -5.31
N THR A 70 19.73 17.12 -4.59
CA THR A 70 20.72 16.19 -5.15
C THR A 70 20.77 14.85 -4.42
N GLN A 71 20.18 14.76 -3.23
CA GLN A 71 20.19 13.58 -2.39
C GLN A 71 18.91 12.76 -2.62
N PRO A 72 18.97 11.60 -3.31
CA PRO A 72 17.76 10.83 -3.61
C PRO A 72 17.24 10.09 -2.37
N VAL A 73 15.95 10.24 -2.10
CA VAL A 73 15.18 9.39 -1.20
C VAL A 73 14.37 8.42 -2.06
N TYR A 74 14.54 7.12 -1.84
CA TYR A 74 13.94 6.08 -2.68
C TYR A 74 12.64 5.55 -2.11
N PHE A 75 11.62 5.43 -2.97
CA PHE A 75 10.32 4.88 -2.64
C PHE A 75 10.08 3.59 -3.42
N GLN A 76 9.69 2.52 -2.72
CA GLN A 76 9.36 1.26 -3.35
C GLN A 76 8.00 1.35 -4.06
N ILE A 77 7.99 1.07 -5.37
CA ILE A 77 6.75 0.91 -6.14
C ILE A 77 6.27 -0.53 -5.98
N TYR A 78 4.98 -0.72 -5.73
CA TYR A 78 4.36 -2.04 -5.68
C TYR A 78 3.43 -2.22 -6.87
N THR A 79 3.43 -3.41 -7.45
CA THR A 79 2.44 -3.82 -8.44
C THR A 79 1.33 -4.58 -7.74
N VAL A 80 0.07 -4.27 -8.09
CA VAL A 80 -1.10 -5.02 -7.70
C VAL A 80 -1.68 -5.74 -8.91
N LYS A 81 -1.95 -7.03 -8.76
CA LYS A 81 -2.73 -7.84 -9.72
C LYS A 81 -4.13 -8.02 -9.17
N ILE A 82 -5.14 -7.64 -9.93
CA ILE A 82 -6.53 -7.55 -9.49
C ILE A 82 -7.38 -8.53 -10.28
N PHE A 83 -7.96 -9.50 -9.58
CA PHE A 83 -8.78 -10.55 -10.16
C PHE A 83 -10.24 -10.33 -9.79
N ARG A 84 -11.05 -9.97 -10.78
CA ARG A 84 -12.52 -9.95 -10.67
C ARG A 84 -13.13 -11.31 -10.94
N ASP A 85 -12.51 -12.06 -11.85
CA ASP A 85 -12.78 -13.44 -12.17
C ASP A 85 -11.44 -14.18 -12.27
N LEU A 86 -11.35 -15.36 -11.66
CA LEU A 86 -10.13 -16.17 -11.66
C LEU A 86 -9.84 -16.81 -13.02
N SER A 87 -10.83 -16.83 -13.93
CA SER A 87 -10.66 -17.34 -15.29
C SER A 87 -10.05 -16.32 -16.26
N GLN A 88 -10.05 -15.03 -15.89
CA GLN A 88 -9.64 -13.94 -16.77
C GLN A 88 -8.24 -13.43 -16.42
N HIS A 89 -7.61 -12.73 -17.36
CA HIS A 89 -6.37 -12.02 -17.09
C HIS A 89 -6.57 -10.96 -16.00
N PRO A 90 -5.68 -10.89 -14.99
CA PRO A 90 -5.79 -9.88 -13.96
C PRO A 90 -5.58 -8.49 -14.55
N ALA A 91 -6.31 -7.51 -14.04
CA ALA A 91 -5.95 -6.12 -14.26
C ALA A 91 -4.71 -5.81 -13.39
N GLU A 92 -3.68 -5.24 -13.99
CA GLU A 92 -2.47 -4.84 -13.27
C GLU A 92 -2.47 -3.32 -13.11
N ASP A 93 -2.10 -2.85 -11.92
CA ASP A 93 -1.87 -1.44 -11.63
C ASP A 93 -0.73 -1.32 -10.61
N ILE A 94 -0.24 -0.13 -10.35
CA ILE A 94 0.85 0.12 -9.37
C ILE A 94 0.37 0.98 -8.21
N PHE A 95 1.08 1.00 -7.09
CA PHE A 95 0.87 2.02 -6.06
C PHE A 95 2.16 2.34 -5.32
N LEU A 96 2.16 3.53 -4.73
CA LEU A 96 3.35 4.10 -4.09
C LEU A 96 3.17 4.32 -2.59
N THR A 97 1.94 4.56 -2.12
CA THR A 97 1.64 5.05 -0.76
C THR A 97 0.81 4.06 0.04
N GLU A 98 -0.43 3.82 -0.38
CA GLU A 98 -1.31 2.85 0.26
C GLU A 98 -2.22 2.11 -0.73
N LEU A 99 -2.55 0.88 -0.37
CA LEU A 99 -3.67 0.12 -0.93
C LEU A 99 -4.67 -0.15 0.20
N LYS A 100 -5.86 0.42 0.08
CA LYS A 100 -6.95 0.22 1.05
C LYS A 100 -7.97 -0.76 0.51
N VAL A 101 -8.34 -1.72 1.35
CA VAL A 101 -9.28 -2.79 1.04
C VAL A 101 -10.50 -2.65 1.94
N LYS A 102 -11.68 -2.63 1.32
CA LYS A 102 -12.97 -2.71 2.01
C LYS A 102 -13.74 -3.90 1.51
N ILE A 103 -14.52 -4.51 2.39
CA ILE A 103 -15.48 -5.53 1.99
C ILE A 103 -16.73 -4.84 1.47
N GLN A 104 -17.23 -5.32 0.33
CA GLN A 104 -18.48 -4.81 -0.22
C GLN A 104 -19.66 -5.33 0.59
N ASP A 105 -20.56 -4.41 0.91
CA ASP A 105 -21.85 -4.74 1.51
C ASP A 105 -22.75 -5.36 0.44
N THR A 106 -22.61 -6.67 0.25
CA THR A 106 -23.56 -7.42 -0.55
C THR A 106 -24.86 -7.53 0.25
N LYS A 107 -25.89 -6.78 -0.12
CA LYS A 107 -27.26 -7.15 0.25
C LYS A 107 -27.51 -8.54 -0.31
N PRO A 108 -27.87 -9.55 0.50
CA PRO A 108 -28.13 -10.88 -0.04
C PRO A 108 -29.28 -10.77 -1.06
N PRO A 109 -29.20 -11.47 -2.21
CA PRO A 109 -30.29 -11.52 -3.15
C PRO A 109 -31.53 -12.04 -2.43
N LYS A 110 -32.62 -11.28 -2.55
CA LYS A 110 -33.91 -11.56 -1.91
C LYS A 110 -34.66 -12.61 -2.73
N ASP A 111 -34.04 -13.76 -2.98
CA ASP A 111 -34.71 -14.89 -3.62
C ASP A 111 -34.95 -15.97 -2.57
N GLY A 112 -36.23 -16.15 -2.28
CA GLY A 112 -36.69 -16.99 -1.19
C GLY A 112 -36.52 -18.47 -1.53
N PHE A 113 -35.64 -19.16 -0.81
CA PHE A 113 -35.73 -20.61 -0.62
C PHE A 113 -35.21 -21.03 0.77
N SER A 114 -36.15 -21.54 1.58
CA SER A 114 -36.13 -22.39 2.80
C SER A 114 -35.02 -22.27 3.89
N PRO A 115 -35.38 -22.45 5.18
CA PRO A 115 -34.45 -22.35 6.30
C PRO A 115 -33.83 -23.72 6.60
N ARG A 116 -32.68 -24.06 6.02
CA ARG A 116 -31.87 -25.17 6.55
C ARG A 116 -30.38 -24.80 6.66
N ARG A 117 -29.92 -24.79 7.92
CA ARG A 117 -28.54 -24.62 8.41
C ARG A 117 -27.83 -23.30 8.07
N ARG A 118 -28.41 -22.18 8.49
CA ARG A 118 -27.72 -20.89 8.61
C ARG A 118 -26.98 -20.82 9.96
N GLY A 119 -25.89 -21.57 10.10
CA GLY A 119 -25.18 -21.73 11.37
C GLY A 119 -23.84 -21.01 11.52
N ALA A 120 -23.18 -20.64 10.41
CA ALA A 120 -21.77 -20.26 10.45
C ALA A 120 -21.43 -18.88 9.86
N ALA A 121 -22.22 -18.34 8.92
CA ALA A 121 -21.80 -17.21 8.08
C ALA A 121 -22.31 -15.81 8.52
N GLU A 122 -22.99 -15.71 9.67
CA GLU A 122 -23.72 -14.48 10.06
C GLU A 122 -22.91 -13.63 11.06
N GLY A 123 -21.70 -13.23 10.67
CA GLY A 123 -20.89 -12.25 11.40
C GLY A 123 -20.51 -11.07 10.50
N PRO A 124 -20.15 -9.91 11.07
CA PRO A 124 -19.62 -8.80 10.28
C PRO A 124 -18.32 -9.22 9.57
N GLY A 125 -18.04 -8.61 8.42
CA GLY A 125 -16.85 -8.91 7.64
C GLY A 125 -16.96 -10.10 6.68
N ALA A 126 -15.86 -10.39 6.00
CA ALA A 126 -15.69 -11.47 5.04
C ALA A 126 -14.59 -12.43 5.51
N GLU A 127 -14.69 -13.69 5.11
CA GLU A 127 -13.66 -14.69 5.33
C GLU A 127 -12.58 -14.56 4.25
N LEU A 128 -11.35 -14.28 4.67
CA LEU A 128 -10.22 -13.99 3.80
C LEU A 128 -9.13 -15.03 4.00
N ASN A 129 -8.64 -15.57 2.89
CA ASN A 129 -7.35 -16.25 2.85
C ASN A 129 -6.27 -15.24 2.54
N ILE A 130 -5.26 -15.20 3.41
CA ILE A 130 -4.10 -14.32 3.30
C ILE A 130 -2.85 -15.21 3.24
N CYS A 131 -2.16 -15.16 2.11
CA CYS A 131 -0.86 -15.81 1.92
C CYS A 131 0.20 -14.73 1.75
N TYR A 132 1.26 -14.75 2.55
CA TYR A 132 2.29 -13.72 2.51
C TYR A 132 3.66 -14.25 2.93
N GLN A 133 4.71 -13.61 2.45
CA GLN A 133 6.08 -13.90 2.87
C GLN A 133 6.49 -12.98 4.01
N LYS A 134 6.54 -13.50 5.24
CA LYS A 134 6.88 -12.72 6.43
C LYS A 134 8.30 -12.17 6.32
N ALA A 135 8.46 -10.86 6.54
CA ALA A 135 9.77 -10.23 6.58
C ALA A 135 10.42 -10.50 7.95
N LEU A 136 11.37 -11.44 7.99
CA LEU A 136 12.18 -11.74 9.18
C LEU A 136 13.54 -11.05 9.08
N LEU A 137 14.03 -10.52 10.21
CA LEU A 137 15.39 -9.93 10.31
C LEU A 137 16.51 -10.93 9.98
N SER A 138 16.20 -12.23 9.99
CA SER A 138 17.15 -13.31 9.67
C SER A 138 17.32 -13.57 8.18
N HIS A 139 16.70 -12.78 7.30
CA HIS A 139 16.67 -12.95 5.83
C HIS A 139 16.09 -14.28 5.32
N ARG A 140 15.54 -15.14 6.20
CA ARG A 140 14.82 -16.34 5.79
C ARG A 140 13.39 -15.98 5.40
N ALA A 141 12.99 -16.36 4.19
CA ALA A 141 11.62 -16.26 3.73
C ALA A 141 10.74 -17.29 4.46
N GLN A 142 9.81 -16.85 5.30
CA GLN A 142 8.78 -17.72 5.84
C GLN A 142 7.46 -17.39 5.14
N GLU A 143 6.95 -18.34 4.37
CA GLU A 143 5.62 -18.26 3.81
C GLU A 143 4.59 -18.56 4.89
N VAL A 144 3.59 -17.70 5.01
CA VAL A 144 2.54 -17.79 6.02
C VAL A 144 1.20 -17.74 5.30
N ALA A 145 0.34 -18.72 5.55
CA ALA A 145 -1.02 -18.77 5.06
C ALA A 145 -1.98 -18.78 6.26
N VAL A 146 -2.91 -17.83 6.30
CA VAL A 146 -3.90 -17.69 7.37
C VAL A 146 -5.27 -17.47 6.74
N SER A 147 -6.29 -18.12 7.32
CA SER A 147 -7.69 -17.77 7.06
C SER A 147 -8.26 -17.08 8.28
N LEU A 148 -8.84 -15.89 8.08
CA LEU A 148 -9.42 -15.07 9.14
C LEU A 148 -10.64 -14.31 8.63
N ARG A 149 -11.49 -13.84 9.55
CA ARG A 149 -12.60 -12.95 9.22
C ARG A 149 -12.18 -11.51 9.42
N ALA A 150 -12.31 -10.64 8.43
CA ALA A 150 -11.94 -9.22 8.56
C ALA A 150 -13.03 -8.29 8.03
N THR A 151 -12.98 -7.01 8.37
CA THR A 151 -13.86 -5.95 7.81
C THR A 151 -13.14 -5.03 6.81
N GLY A 152 -11.82 -5.01 6.84
CA GLY A 152 -10.99 -4.25 5.92
C GLY A 152 -9.51 -4.44 6.19
N LEU A 153 -8.69 -3.98 5.25
CA LEU A 153 -7.23 -4.07 5.30
C LEU A 153 -6.63 -2.79 4.74
N VAL A 154 -5.44 -2.42 5.21
CA VAL A 154 -4.65 -1.32 4.66
C VAL A 154 -3.21 -1.79 4.51
N LEU A 155 -2.66 -1.67 3.30
CA LEU A 155 -1.26 -1.93 3.01
C LEU A 155 -0.58 -0.58 2.79
N LYS A 156 0.44 -0.26 3.58
CA LYS A 156 1.22 0.98 3.47
C LYS A 156 2.67 0.68 3.11
N THR A 157 3.25 1.51 2.25
CA THR A 157 4.63 1.37 1.78
C THR A 157 5.63 2.06 2.72
N PHE A 158 5.24 3.18 3.34
CA PHE A 158 6.02 3.85 4.36
C PHE A 158 5.53 3.43 5.75
N ALA A 159 6.48 3.22 6.67
CA ALA A 159 6.14 3.00 8.07
C ALA A 159 5.46 4.27 8.61
N ALA A 160 4.28 4.12 9.21
CA ALA A 160 3.79 5.11 10.15
C ALA A 160 4.80 5.09 11.30
N GLY A 161 5.72 6.05 11.31
CA GLY A 161 6.74 6.17 12.34
C GLY A 161 6.05 6.07 13.70
N ASP A 162 6.47 5.06 14.46
CA ASP A 162 6.18 4.77 15.86
C ASP A 162 5.07 5.65 16.46
N THR A 163 3.85 5.15 16.39
CA THR A 163 2.77 5.63 17.24
C THR A 163 3.20 5.40 18.69
N GLU A 164 3.64 6.49 19.32
CA GLU A 164 3.72 6.75 20.76
C GLU A 164 3.63 5.53 21.70
N VAL A 165 4.80 5.01 22.09
CA VAL A 165 4.95 4.42 23.43
C VAL A 165 5.45 5.53 24.34
N SER A 166 4.55 6.07 25.16
CA SER A 166 4.94 6.83 26.35
C SER A 166 5.79 5.95 27.26
N GLY A 167 7.05 6.32 27.45
CA GLY A 167 7.97 5.76 28.44
C GLY A 167 9.28 6.54 28.44
N PRO A 168 9.88 6.84 29.61
CA PRO A 168 11.07 7.68 29.68
C PRO A 168 12.27 6.96 29.06
N ALA A 169 13.05 7.71 28.28
CA ALA A 169 14.24 7.25 27.57
C ALA A 169 15.20 6.45 28.47
N PRO A 170 15.89 5.45 27.90
CA PRO A 170 17.33 5.66 27.73
C PRO A 170 17.92 5.11 26.41
N ALA A 171 18.93 5.86 25.94
CA ALA A 171 19.94 5.57 24.92
C ALA A 171 19.50 5.52 23.44
N PRO A 172 20.33 6.09 22.52
CA PRO A 172 20.06 6.04 21.09
C PRO A 172 20.16 4.59 20.60
N PRO A 173 19.21 4.11 19.79
CA PRO A 173 19.31 2.77 19.20
C PRO A 173 20.54 2.70 18.29
N PRO A 174 21.22 1.54 18.20
CA PRO A 174 22.28 1.35 17.21
C PRO A 174 21.67 1.51 15.82
N ALA A 175 22.41 2.18 14.93
CA ALA A 175 22.00 2.49 13.57
C ALA A 175 21.27 1.29 12.91
N VAL A 176 19.95 1.43 12.76
CA VAL A 176 19.12 0.46 12.05
C VAL A 176 19.59 0.48 10.59
N PRO A 177 20.01 -0.65 10.00
CA PRO A 177 20.41 -0.66 8.61
C PRO A 177 19.23 -0.23 7.73
N VAL A 178 19.54 0.65 6.78
CA VAL A 178 18.69 1.38 5.81
C VAL A 178 17.83 0.46 4.89
N THR A 179 17.75 -0.82 5.20
CA THR A 179 17.04 -1.86 4.45
C THR A 179 15.56 -2.04 4.82
N ASP A 180 15.02 -1.31 5.79
CA ASP A 180 13.63 -1.52 6.25
C ASP A 180 12.56 -0.92 5.30
N HIS A 181 12.98 -0.17 4.27
CA HIS A 181 12.10 0.44 3.26
C HIS A 181 11.57 -0.55 2.20
N THR A 182 11.99 -1.83 2.25
CA THR A 182 11.62 -2.83 1.23
C THR A 182 10.43 -3.70 1.64
N CYS A 183 9.71 -3.35 2.71
CA CYS A 183 8.60 -4.14 3.24
C CYS A 183 7.29 -3.34 3.26
N LEU A 184 6.19 -4.00 2.90
CA LEU A 184 4.83 -3.50 3.10
C LEU A 184 4.43 -3.68 4.55
N ASN A 185 3.87 -2.63 5.14
CA ASN A 185 3.19 -2.69 6.42
C ASN A 185 1.72 -2.99 6.16
N VAL A 186 1.25 -4.15 6.64
CA VAL A 186 -0.12 -4.61 6.45
C VAL A 186 -0.85 -4.50 7.78
N SER A 187 -1.99 -3.82 7.78
CA SER A 187 -2.90 -3.71 8.93
C SER A 187 -4.24 -4.35 8.56
N VAL A 188 -4.66 -5.36 9.31
CA VAL A 188 -5.88 -6.13 9.09
C VAL A 188 -6.84 -5.90 10.25
N THR A 189 -8.05 -5.43 9.97
CA THR A 189 -9.10 -5.29 10.98
C THR A 189 -9.86 -6.62 11.06
N GLU A 190 -9.36 -7.52 11.90
CA GLU A 190 -9.88 -8.86 12.14
C GLU A 190 -11.10 -8.83 13.07
N VAL A 191 -12.07 -9.71 12.81
CA VAL A 191 -13.27 -9.92 13.59
C VAL A 191 -13.09 -11.20 14.42
N ILE A 192 -12.97 -11.03 15.73
CA ILE A 192 -12.88 -12.14 16.67
C ILE A 192 -14.29 -12.49 17.15
N LYS A 193 -14.69 -13.74 16.91
CA LYS A 193 -15.95 -14.27 17.42
C LYS A 193 -15.72 -14.86 18.80
N SER A 194 -16.47 -14.39 19.79
CA SER A 194 -16.49 -15.00 21.12
C SER A 194 -17.87 -15.56 21.43
N SER A 195 -17.90 -16.70 22.11
CA SER A 195 -19.13 -17.38 22.50
C SER A 195 -19.01 -17.74 23.96
N ASN A 196 -19.80 -17.08 24.81
CA ASN A 196 -19.82 -17.30 26.25
C ASN A 196 -21.24 -17.68 26.69
N LEU A 197 -21.42 -17.98 27.98
CA LEU A 197 -22.74 -18.25 28.57
C LEU A 197 -23.74 -17.09 28.36
N ALA A 198 -23.24 -15.86 28.17
CA ALA A 198 -24.03 -14.66 27.86
C ALA A 198 -24.44 -14.52 26.38
N GLY A 199 -24.05 -15.44 25.50
CA GLY A 199 -24.37 -15.42 24.08
C GLY A 199 -23.14 -15.26 23.16
N ARG A 200 -23.41 -15.01 21.87
CA ARG A 200 -22.39 -14.80 20.83
C ARG A 200 -22.15 -13.31 20.65
N SER A 201 -20.89 -12.89 20.67
CA SER A 201 -20.49 -11.51 20.39
C SER A 201 -19.29 -11.46 19.44
N PHE A 202 -19.08 -10.29 18.84
CA PHE A 202 -17.97 -10.02 17.94
C PHE A 202 -17.16 -8.84 18.48
N SER A 203 -15.85 -8.96 18.49
CA SER A 203 -14.91 -7.85 18.73
C SER A 203 -14.03 -7.64 17.51
N MET A 204 -13.47 -6.43 17.37
CA MET A 204 -12.53 -6.10 16.29
C MET A 204 -11.14 -5.90 16.87
N VAL A 205 -10.15 -6.53 16.25
CA VAL A 205 -8.73 -6.40 16.61
C VAL A 205 -7.97 -6.00 15.34
N THR A 206 -7.01 -5.08 15.47
CA THR A 206 -6.14 -4.72 14.35
C THR A 206 -4.83 -5.47 14.46
N ASN A 207 -4.60 -6.40 13.55
CA ASN A 207 -3.35 -7.16 13.47
C ASN A 207 -2.43 -6.52 12.43
N THR A 208 -1.18 -6.28 12.80
CA THR A 208 -0.18 -5.66 11.92
C THR A 208 1.00 -6.58 11.69
N PHE A 209 1.50 -6.62 10.46
CA PHE A 209 2.69 -7.39 10.10
C PHE A 209 3.39 -6.79 8.89
N ARG A 210 4.64 -7.21 8.67
CA ARG A 210 5.47 -6.77 7.54
C ARG A 210 5.72 -7.90 6.56
N THR A 211 5.65 -7.58 5.28
CA THR A 211 5.81 -8.56 4.20
C THR A 211 6.33 -7.94 2.91
N ALA A 212 7.01 -8.73 2.08
CA ALA A 212 7.44 -8.29 0.75
C ALA A 212 6.34 -8.49 -0.30
N ASN A 213 5.56 -9.57 -0.17
CA ASN A 213 4.49 -9.94 -1.09
C ASN A 213 3.30 -10.48 -0.32
N ILE A 214 2.11 -10.26 -0.85
CA ILE A 214 0.88 -10.70 -0.20
C ILE A 214 -0.18 -11.00 -1.23
N GLN A 215 -0.89 -12.09 -1.00
CA GLN A 215 -2.00 -12.56 -1.80
C GLN A 215 -3.21 -12.64 -0.88
N ILE A 216 -4.32 -12.01 -1.27
CA ILE A 216 -5.56 -12.02 -0.50
C ILE A 216 -6.71 -12.47 -1.40
N GLN A 217 -7.48 -13.42 -0.91
CA GLN A 217 -8.66 -13.95 -1.61
C GLN A 217 -9.84 -14.03 -0.66
N SER A 218 -11.00 -13.57 -1.13
CA SER A 218 -12.26 -13.73 -0.40
C SER A 218 -12.83 -15.15 -0.60
N GLN A 219 -13.29 -15.78 0.48
CA GLN A 219 -13.83 -17.15 0.45
C GLN A 219 -15.37 -17.19 0.51
N ASP A 220 -16.03 -16.23 1.15
CA ASP A 220 -17.47 -16.30 1.46
C ASP A 220 -18.35 -15.54 0.45
N GLN A 221 -17.92 -15.51 -0.82
CA GLN A 221 -18.58 -14.81 -1.96
C GLN A 221 -18.74 -13.29 -1.78
N ARG A 222 -18.22 -12.70 -0.69
CA ARG A 222 -18.22 -11.25 -0.50
C ARG A 222 -17.10 -10.63 -1.33
N LEU A 223 -17.44 -9.69 -2.18
CA LEU A 223 -16.48 -9.03 -3.04
C LEU A 223 -15.72 -7.95 -2.28
N LEU A 224 -14.50 -7.67 -2.73
CA LEU A 224 -13.65 -6.63 -2.20
C LEU A 224 -13.75 -5.36 -3.06
N THR A 225 -13.48 -4.23 -2.43
CA THR A 225 -13.21 -2.94 -3.09
C THR A 225 -11.80 -2.51 -2.71
N LEU A 226 -10.99 -2.24 -3.72
CA LEU A 226 -9.63 -1.73 -3.60
C LEU A 226 -9.60 -0.24 -3.94
N LEU A 227 -8.82 0.53 -3.19
CA LEU A 227 -8.53 1.94 -3.43
C LEU A 227 -7.02 2.14 -3.36
N LEU A 228 -6.43 2.60 -4.46
CA LEU A 228 -4.97 2.79 -4.59
C LEU A 228 -4.60 4.26 -4.40
N ASP A 229 -3.52 4.50 -3.66
CA ASP A 229 -2.92 5.82 -3.41
C ASP A 229 -3.91 6.89 -2.94
N LYS A 230 -4.99 6.46 -2.28
CA LYS A 230 -6.12 7.30 -1.87
C LYS A 230 -6.79 8.05 -3.04
N ASP A 231 -6.52 7.66 -4.29
CA ASP A 231 -7.14 8.24 -5.46
C ASP A 231 -8.50 7.58 -5.74
N SER A 232 -9.58 8.33 -5.52
CA SER A 232 -10.95 7.89 -5.81
C SER A 232 -11.17 7.39 -7.24
N ARG A 233 -10.38 7.85 -8.23
CA ARG A 233 -10.44 7.39 -9.62
C ARG A 233 -9.86 6.00 -9.80
N ARG A 234 -8.96 5.58 -8.89
CA ARG A 234 -8.29 4.27 -8.87
C ARG A 234 -8.95 3.35 -7.85
N THR A 235 -10.28 3.26 -7.98
CA THR A 235 -11.13 2.37 -7.17
C THR A 235 -11.52 1.16 -8.00
N PHE A 236 -11.16 -0.04 -7.55
CA PHE A 236 -11.51 -1.29 -8.20
C PHE A 236 -12.54 -2.02 -7.36
N LYS A 237 -13.73 -2.22 -7.94
CA LYS A 237 -14.81 -3.00 -7.34
C LYS A 237 -14.82 -4.41 -7.91
N ASP A 238 -15.61 -5.22 -7.23
CA ASP A 238 -15.97 -6.60 -7.58
C ASP A 238 -14.75 -7.52 -7.64
N VAL A 239 -13.81 -7.29 -6.72
CA VAL A 239 -12.54 -8.01 -6.66
C VAL A 239 -12.70 -9.26 -5.80
N VAL A 240 -12.32 -10.41 -6.34
CA VAL A 240 -12.37 -11.71 -5.65
C VAL A 240 -11.00 -12.04 -5.03
N ARG A 241 -9.92 -11.72 -5.75
CA ARG A 241 -8.54 -11.92 -5.32
C ARG A 241 -7.68 -10.75 -5.76
N PHE A 242 -6.66 -10.44 -4.97
CA PHE A 242 -5.60 -9.57 -5.42
C PHE A 242 -4.25 -10.02 -4.88
N GLU A 243 -3.20 -9.62 -5.58
CA GLU A 243 -1.82 -9.95 -5.26
C GLU A 243 -0.99 -8.69 -5.30
N VAL A 244 -0.08 -8.55 -4.37
CA VAL A 244 0.82 -7.42 -4.29
C VAL A 244 2.25 -7.95 -4.21
N SER A 245 3.11 -7.36 -5.03
CA SER A 245 4.55 -7.64 -5.02
C SER A 245 5.34 -6.38 -5.40
N PRO A 246 6.63 -6.30 -5.04
CA PRO A 246 7.48 -5.20 -5.47
C PRO A 246 7.53 -5.16 -7.00
N CYS A 247 7.36 -3.98 -7.58
CA CYS A 247 7.43 -3.80 -9.02
C CYS A 247 8.85 -4.16 -9.50
N PRO A 248 9.04 -5.02 -10.52
CA PRO A 248 10.38 -5.36 -11.01
C PRO A 248 11.00 -4.19 -11.80
N GLU A 249 12.32 -4.04 -11.75
CA GLU A 249 13.04 -3.13 -12.65
C GLU A 249 12.86 -3.58 -14.12
N PRO A 250 12.50 -2.67 -15.05
CA PRO A 250 12.27 -3.01 -16.47
C PRO A 250 13.45 -3.72 -17.15
N CYS A 251 14.67 -3.45 -16.71
CA CYS A 251 15.88 -4.05 -17.28
C CYS A 251 16.25 -5.39 -16.63
N SER A 252 15.55 -5.85 -15.59
CA SER A 252 15.88 -7.12 -14.93
C SER A 252 15.44 -8.35 -15.73
N GLU A 253 14.57 -8.18 -16.73
CA GLU A 253 14.16 -9.25 -17.67
C GLU A 253 14.99 -9.28 -18.98
N ALA A 254 15.96 -8.38 -19.14
CA ALA A 254 16.88 -8.42 -20.27
C ALA A 254 17.95 -9.49 -20.04
N HIS A 255 17.61 -10.76 -20.35
CA HIS A 255 18.42 -11.79 -21.00
C HIS A 255 17.66 -13.13 -20.99
N LYS A 256 16.45 -13.15 -21.57
CA LYS A 256 15.96 -14.33 -22.28
C LYS A 256 15.83 -13.96 -23.75
N SER A 257 16.97 -13.82 -24.42
CA SER A 257 16.96 -13.87 -25.88
C SER A 257 16.54 -15.28 -26.28
N GLU A 258 15.35 -15.42 -26.87
CA GLU A 258 15.04 -16.51 -27.78
C GLU A 258 15.98 -16.41 -28.99
N ALA A 259 17.22 -16.83 -28.81
CA ALA A 259 18.20 -16.96 -29.87
C ALA A 259 19.18 -18.08 -29.51
N SER A 260 18.73 -19.33 -29.61
CA SER A 260 19.50 -20.44 -30.19
C SER A 260 18.68 -21.73 -30.15
N GLN A 261 17.84 -21.94 -31.16
CA GLN A 261 17.62 -23.29 -31.69
C GLN A 261 18.76 -23.58 -32.67
N LEU A 262 19.97 -23.74 -32.15
CA LEU A 262 21.02 -24.46 -32.86
C LEU A 262 21.98 -25.05 -31.82
N GLY A 263 22.17 -26.37 -31.93
CA GLY A 263 22.50 -27.23 -30.81
C GLY A 263 23.87 -27.04 -30.17
N SER A 264 24.00 -27.52 -28.95
CA SER A 264 25.02 -28.49 -28.58
C SER A 264 24.74 -28.99 -27.15
N HIS A 265 24.98 -30.28 -26.97
CA HIS A 265 24.82 -31.05 -25.75
C HIS A 265 25.78 -30.52 -24.66
N GLY A 266 25.26 -30.10 -23.50
CA GLY A 266 26.05 -29.64 -22.36
C GLY A 266 25.21 -29.46 -21.10
N GLN A 267 25.64 -30.06 -20.00
CA GLN A 267 24.98 -30.19 -18.70
C GLN A 267 24.26 -28.94 -18.19
N GLU A 268 23.00 -29.12 -17.76
CA GLU A 268 22.27 -28.20 -16.89
C GLU A 268 22.99 -28.05 -15.55
N VAL A 269 23.70 -26.94 -15.38
CA VAL A 269 23.98 -26.40 -14.04
C VAL A 269 22.82 -25.50 -13.70
N GLU A 270 22.10 -25.87 -12.64
CA GLU A 270 20.96 -25.17 -12.07
C GLU A 270 21.37 -23.75 -11.65
N GLY A 271 21.26 -22.82 -12.60
CA GLY A 271 21.52 -21.41 -12.38
C GLY A 271 20.47 -20.84 -11.45
N THR A 272 20.89 -20.44 -10.25
CA THR A 272 20.10 -19.66 -9.30
C THR A 272 19.52 -18.45 -10.04
N LYS A 273 18.25 -18.51 -10.45
CA LYS A 273 17.56 -17.36 -11.06
C LYS A 273 17.62 -16.22 -10.05
N ALA A 274 18.46 -15.22 -10.33
CA ALA A 274 18.54 -14.01 -9.52
C ALA A 274 17.13 -13.40 -9.47
N LYS A 275 16.64 -13.12 -8.26
CA LYS A 275 15.34 -12.46 -8.11
C LYS A 275 15.41 -11.09 -8.79
N PRO A 276 14.39 -10.70 -9.57
CA PRO A 276 14.37 -9.40 -10.22
C PRO A 276 14.48 -8.31 -9.15
N LYS A 277 15.38 -7.36 -9.40
CA LYS A 277 15.61 -6.23 -8.50
C LYS A 277 14.35 -5.34 -8.49
N PRO A 278 13.87 -4.90 -7.32
CA PRO A 278 12.68 -4.09 -7.26
C PRO A 278 12.94 -2.65 -7.75
N LEU A 279 11.98 -2.10 -8.48
CA LEU A 279 11.97 -0.73 -9.01
C LEU A 279 11.75 0.26 -7.88
N LEU A 280 12.66 1.22 -7.78
CA LEU A 280 12.62 2.30 -6.79
C LEU A 280 12.42 3.65 -7.49
N MET A 281 11.48 4.46 -6.99
CA MET A 281 11.26 5.82 -7.45
C MET A 281 12.07 6.80 -6.59
N PRO A 282 13.04 7.54 -7.16
CA PRO A 282 13.78 8.55 -6.41
C PRO A 282 12.99 9.87 -6.33
N ILE A 283 13.03 10.51 -5.16
CA ILE A 283 12.72 11.94 -4.98
C ILE A 283 13.99 12.60 -4.46
N ASN A 284 14.54 13.53 -5.23
CA ASN A 284 15.72 14.27 -4.79
C ASN A 284 15.35 15.29 -3.72
N THR A 285 16.14 15.32 -2.66
CA THR A 285 16.05 16.22 -1.51
C THR A 285 17.39 16.94 -1.31
N PHE A 286 17.45 17.94 -0.44
CA PHE A 286 18.70 18.62 -0.12
C PHE A 286 19.58 17.78 0.81
N SER A 287 18.96 17.11 1.78
CA SER A 287 19.67 16.53 2.93
C SER A 287 19.69 14.99 2.93
N GLY A 288 18.89 14.32 2.11
CA GLY A 288 18.73 12.86 2.14
C GLY A 288 17.80 12.41 3.28
N ILE A 289 18.05 11.24 3.89
CA ILE A 289 17.40 10.82 5.14
C ILE A 289 18.36 11.21 6.27
N VAL A 290 18.02 12.24 7.04
CA VAL A 290 18.79 12.63 8.24
C VAL A 290 18.48 11.64 9.37
N GLN A 291 19.50 10.93 9.87
CA GLN A 291 19.42 10.02 11.02
C GLN A 291 19.47 10.77 12.36
#